data_AF-A0AAV0X8Q9-F1
#
_entry.id   AF-A0AAV0X8Q9-F1
#
_cell.length_a   1.000
_cell.length_b   1.000
_cell.length_c   1.000
_cell.angle_alpha   90.00
_cell.angle_beta   90.00
_cell.angle_gamma   90.00
#
_symmetry.space_group_name_H-M   'P 1'
#
loop_
_entity.id
_entity.type
_entity.pdbx_description
1 polymer ?
#
loop_
_entity_poly.entity_id
_entity_poly.type
_entity_poly.pdbx_seq_one_letter_code
_entity_poly.pdbx_strand_id
1 'polypeptide(L)'
;MYLIWAAENLVRTFKNFLKKSGMKSDLDTEIARFMLSYNSTKHCATGVTPAELHIGRKLFTSFDRLVPRAKYRYNNSMLAAKRVYKGGRVKMFEMGDDVMCRNYASGAKS
;
A
#
# COMPACT_ATOMS: atom_id res chain seq x y z
N MET A 1 -6.80 -16.14 27.26
CA MET A 1 -6.34 -16.86 26.06
C MET A 1 -5.73 -15.95 24.98
N TYR A 2 -6.34 -14.80 24.66
CA TYR A 2 -5.83 -13.87 23.62
C TYR A 2 -4.43 -13.27 23.87
N LEU A 3 -4.05 -13.02 25.12
CA LEU A 3 -2.74 -12.44 25.46
C LEU A 3 -1.55 -13.38 25.18
N ILE A 4 -1.73 -14.69 25.41
CA ILE A 4 -0.68 -15.70 25.17
C ILE A 4 -0.41 -15.82 23.67
N TRP A 5 -1.47 -15.86 22.87
CA TRP A 5 -1.37 -15.98 21.42
C TRP A 5 -0.71 -14.74 20.77
N ALA A 6 -0.98 -13.55 21.31
CA ALA A 6 -0.33 -12.32 20.88
C ALA A 6 1.19 -12.34 21.16
N ALA A 7 1.59 -12.79 22.35
CA ALA A 7 3.00 -12.91 22.73
C ALA A 7 3.74 -13.94 21.86
N GLU A 8 3.13 -15.10 21.61
CA GLU A 8 3.72 -16.13 20.74
C GLU A 8 3.91 -15.64 19.30
N ASN A 9 2.90 -14.95 18.75
CA ASN A 9 2.97 -14.40 17.41
C ASN A 9 4.01 -13.27 17.31
N LEU A 10 4.15 -12.44 18.35
CA LEU A 10 5.20 -11.42 18.45
C LEU A 10 6.59 -12.07 18.35
N VAL A 11 6.87 -13.08 19.18
CA VAL A 11 8.17 -13.77 19.20
C VAL A 11 8.46 -14.44 17.85
N ARG A 12 7.46 -15.08 17.24
CA ARG A 12 7.57 -15.65 15.89
C ARG A 12 7.92 -14.58 14.86
N THR A 13 7.25 -13.43 14.90
CA THR A 13 7.48 -12.31 13.98
C THR A 13 8.86 -11.71 14.20
N PHE A 14 9.31 -11.57 15.44
CA PHE A 14 10.63 -11.09 15.81
C PHE A 14 11.75 -11.99 15.30
N LYS A 15 11.65 -13.30 15.55
CA LYS A 15 12.62 -14.28 15.04
C LYS A 15 12.71 -14.25 13.51
N ASN A 16 11.57 -14.14 12.82
CA ASN A 16 11.53 -14.02 11.36
C ASN A 16 12.14 -12.71 10.86
N PHE A 17 11.96 -11.61 11.59
CA PHE A 17 12.58 -10.33 11.28
C PHE A 17 14.11 -10.42 11.37
N LEU A 18 14.65 -10.94 12.47
CA LEU A 18 16.10 -11.10 12.66
C LEU A 18 16.73 -11.98 11.58
N LYS A 19 16.09 -13.11 11.23
CA LYS A 19 16.54 -13.97 10.12
C LYS A 19 16.63 -13.21 8.79
N LYS A 20 15.69 -12.29 8.53
CA LYS A 20 15.66 -11.48 7.31
C LYS A 20 16.62 -10.30 7.33
N SER A 21 16.86 -9.69 8.51
CA SER A 21 17.77 -8.56 8.62
C SER A 21 19.22 -8.97 8.36
N GLY A 22 19.57 -10.23 8.67
CA GLY A 22 20.91 -10.77 8.47
C GLY A 22 21.95 -10.10 9.36
N MET A 23 21.52 -9.47 10.47
CA MET A 23 22.35 -8.70 11.40
C MET A 23 23.32 -7.74 10.69
N LYS A 24 22.80 -6.94 9.76
CA LYS A 24 23.59 -5.94 9.01
C LYS A 24 24.14 -4.81 9.90
N SER A 25 23.64 -4.69 11.12
CA SER A 25 24.02 -3.69 12.11
C SER A 25 23.98 -4.29 13.50
N ASP A 26 24.39 -3.50 14.49
CA ASP A 26 24.31 -3.86 15.90
C ASP A 26 22.90 -4.30 16.32
N LEU A 27 22.83 -5.20 17.29
CA LEU A 27 21.62 -5.87 17.75
C LEU A 27 20.59 -4.84 18.26
N ASP A 28 21.03 -3.85 19.02
CA ASP A 28 20.16 -2.80 19.56
C ASP A 28 19.49 -2.00 18.45
N THR A 29 20.21 -1.76 17.35
CA THR A 29 19.66 -1.05 16.20
C THR A 29 18.60 -1.89 15.49
N GLU A 30 18.82 -3.20 15.35
CA GLU A 30 17.83 -4.11 14.77
C GLU A 30 16.59 -4.25 15.64
N ILE A 31 16.76 -4.30 16.96
CA ILE A 31 15.66 -4.30 17.93
C ILE A 31 14.85 -3.01 17.78
N ALA A 32 15.51 -1.85 17.72
CA ALA A 32 14.83 -0.57 17.54
C ALA A 32 14.03 -0.51 16.23
N ARG A 33 14.61 -1.00 15.11
CA ARG A 33 13.91 -1.08 13.81
C ARG A 33 12.72 -2.02 13.85
N PHE A 34 12.87 -3.18 14.49
CA PHE A 34 11.79 -4.12 14.68
C PHE A 34 10.65 -3.49 15.48
N MET A 35 10.98 -2.89 16.63
CA MET A 35 9.99 -2.25 17.50
C MET A 35 9.24 -1.14 16.77
N LEU A 36 9.95 -0.30 16.02
CA LEU A 36 9.31 0.73 15.20
C LEU A 36 8.35 0.11 14.18
N SER A 37 8.81 -0.87 13.40
CA SER A 37 8.03 -1.51 12.34
C SER A 37 6.80 -2.24 12.89
N TYR A 38 6.96 -2.97 13.99
CA TYR A 38 5.87 -3.68 14.65
C TYR A 38 4.82 -2.70 15.18
N ASN A 39 5.25 -1.63 15.84
CA ASN A 39 4.34 -0.63 16.40
C ASN A 39 3.62 0.23 15.34
N SER A 40 4.20 0.41 14.15
CA SER A 40 3.59 1.18 13.06
C SER A 40 2.71 0.35 12.11
N THR A 41 2.79 -0.98 12.16
CA THR A 41 2.07 -1.86 11.22
C THR A 41 0.71 -2.25 11.79
N LYS A 42 -0.34 -2.12 10.98
CA LYS A 42 -1.70 -2.51 11.38
C LYS A 42 -1.78 -4.02 11.55
N HIS A 43 -2.35 -4.47 12.67
CA HIS A 43 -2.53 -5.89 12.89
C HIS A 43 -3.79 -6.39 12.14
N CYS A 44 -3.67 -7.52 11.45
CA CYS A 44 -4.71 -8.04 10.55
C CYS A 44 -6.06 -8.26 11.24
N ALA A 45 -6.03 -8.70 12.50
CA ALA A 45 -7.25 -9.02 13.25
C ALA A 45 -7.95 -7.78 13.86
N THR A 46 -7.23 -6.69 14.12
CA THR A 46 -7.77 -5.52 14.84
C THR A 46 -7.87 -4.28 13.96
N GLY A 47 -7.21 -4.26 12.79
CA GLY A 47 -7.20 -3.12 11.87
C GLY A 47 -6.47 -1.87 12.38
N VAL A 48 -6.04 -1.88 13.64
CA VAL A 48 -5.29 -0.82 14.32
C VAL A 48 -3.85 -1.27 14.57
N THR A 49 -2.96 -0.29 14.66
CA THR A 49 -1.55 -0.51 14.98
C THR A 49 -1.36 -0.76 16.49
N PRO A 50 -0.31 -1.50 16.91
CA PRO A 50 -0.01 -1.67 18.32
C PRO A 50 0.22 -0.34 19.04
N ALA A 51 0.82 0.67 18.39
CA ALA A 51 0.97 2.00 18.99
C ALA A 51 -0.37 2.71 19.24
N GLU A 52 -1.34 2.54 18.34
CA GLU A 52 -2.69 3.08 18.55
C GLU A 52 -3.38 2.40 19.74
N LEU A 53 -3.18 1.09 19.92
CA LEU A 53 -3.70 0.38 21.10
C LEU A 53 -2.99 0.78 22.39
N HIS A 54 -1.69 1.06 22.33
CA HIS A 54 -0.86 1.30 23.52
C HIS A 54 -0.89 2.76 23.98
N ILE A 55 -0.85 3.72 23.05
CA ILE A 55 -0.69 5.16 23.31
C ILE A 55 -1.92 5.96 22.82
N GLY A 56 -2.86 5.33 22.12
CA GLY A 56 -4.05 6.00 21.58
C GLY A 56 -3.78 6.87 20.36
N ARG A 57 -2.58 6.78 19.75
CA ARG A 57 -2.16 7.61 18.61
C ARG A 57 -1.36 6.80 17.61
N LYS A 58 -1.46 7.16 16.32
CA LYS A 58 -0.63 6.58 15.28
C LYS A 58 0.79 7.15 15.34
N LEU A 59 1.81 6.30 15.27
CA LEU A 59 3.19 6.74 15.09
C LEU A 59 3.39 7.29 13.69
N PHE A 60 4.00 8.48 13.59
CA PHE A 60 4.42 9.05 12.31
C PHE A 60 5.77 8.47 11.89
N THR A 61 5.77 7.72 10.78
CA THR A 61 6.98 7.15 10.20
C THR A 61 7.51 8.00 9.03
N SER A 62 8.75 7.76 8.59
CA SER A 62 9.28 8.37 7.37
C SER A 62 8.43 8.05 6.13
N PHE A 63 7.80 6.87 6.10
CA PHE A 63 6.83 6.48 5.07
C PHE A 63 5.60 7.40 5.05
N ASP A 64 5.06 7.78 6.21
CA ASP A 64 3.94 8.71 6.28
C ASP A 64 4.27 10.09 5.68
N ARG A 65 5.55 10.49 5.66
CA ARG A 65 6.03 11.71 4.99
C ARG A 65 6.13 11.57 3.46
N LEU A 66 6.37 10.36 2.96
CA LEU A 66 6.48 10.10 1.52
C LEU A 66 5.11 10.06 0.83
N VAL A 67 4.07 9.61 1.54
CA VAL A 67 2.71 9.48 1.00
C VAL A 67 2.15 10.81 0.46
N PRO A 68 2.21 11.95 1.18
CA PRO A 68 1.79 13.24 0.66
C PRO A 68 2.53 13.66 -0.62
N ARG A 69 3.85 13.43 -0.68
CA ARG A 69 4.66 13.78 -1.86
C ARG A 69 4.34 12.91 -3.07
N ALA A 70 4.11 11.61 -2.86
CA ALA A 70 3.68 10.71 -3.93
C ALA A 70 2.29 11.10 -4.47
N LYS A 71 1.33 11.36 -3.57
CA LYS A 71 -0.02 11.79 -3.93
C LYS A 71 -0.01 13.14 -4.66
N TYR A 72 0.79 14.09 -4.20
CA TYR A 72 0.99 15.38 -4.86
C TYR A 72 1.51 15.22 -6.29
N ARG A 73 2.55 14.42 -6.51
CA ARG A 73 3.11 14.16 -7.85
C ARG A 73 2.09 13.50 -8.77
N TYR A 74 1.36 12.50 -8.28
CA TYR A 74 0.31 11.82 -9.04
C TYR A 74 -0.78 12.81 -9.48
N ASN A 75 -1.30 13.61 -8.53
CA ASN A 75 -2.34 14.59 -8.81
C ASN A 75 -1.86 15.64 -9.84
N ASN A 76 -0.64 16.15 -9.69
CA ASN A 76 -0.08 17.10 -10.67
C ASN A 76 0.09 16.48 -12.06
N SER A 77 0.52 15.22 -12.15
CA SER A 77 0.60 14.50 -13.42
C SER A 77 -0.78 14.36 -14.07
N MET A 78 -1.80 13.98 -13.29
CA MET A 78 -3.19 13.88 -13.77
C MET A 78 -3.75 15.23 -14.23
N LEU A 79 -3.46 16.31 -13.49
CA LEU A 79 -3.85 17.67 -13.85
C LEU A 79 -3.14 18.14 -15.13
N ALA A 80 -1.85 17.86 -15.28
CA ALA A 80 -1.09 18.16 -16.49
C ALA A 80 -1.64 17.39 -17.70
N ALA A 81 -1.92 16.10 -17.54
CA ALA A 81 -2.56 15.28 -18.57
C ALA A 81 -3.92 15.85 -18.97
N LYS A 82 -4.74 16.29 -18.01
CA LYS A 82 -6.04 16.94 -18.26
C LYS A 82 -5.89 18.28 -19.01
N ARG A 83 -4.84 19.06 -18.75
CA ARG A 83 -4.57 20.34 -19.45
C ARG A 83 -4.13 20.13 -20.90
N VAL A 84 -3.30 19.11 -21.15
CA VAL A 84 -2.81 18.79 -22.50
C VAL A 84 -3.86 18.03 -23.32
N TYR A 85 -4.82 17.39 -22.64
CA TYR A 85 -5.92 16.70 -23.28
C TYR A 85 -6.79 17.66 -24.10
N LYS A 86 -6.64 17.63 -25.43
CA LYS A 86 -7.39 18.46 -26.38
C LYS A 86 -8.79 17.89 -26.71
N GLY A 87 -9.30 16.97 -25.88
CA GLY A 87 -10.49 16.18 -26.21
C GLY A 87 -10.16 14.97 -27.09
N GLY A 88 -10.97 13.92 -26.97
CA GLY A 88 -11.09 12.88 -27.98
C GLY A 88 -12.23 13.24 -28.93
N ARG A 89 -12.23 12.70 -30.15
CA ARG A 89 -13.44 12.75 -31.01
C ARG A 89 -14.62 12.25 -30.18
N VAL A 90 -15.61 13.10 -29.97
CA VAL A 90 -16.91 12.66 -29.43
C VAL A 90 -17.50 11.76 -30.50
N LYS A 91 -17.43 10.44 -30.30
CA LYS A 91 -18.15 9.49 -31.13
C LYS A 91 -19.60 9.48 -30.64
N MET A 92 -20.43 10.28 -31.29
CA MET A 92 -21.88 10.09 -31.24
C MET A 92 -22.23 9.00 -32.25
N PHE A 93 -23.08 8.07 -31.86
CA PHE A 93 -23.58 7.01 -32.72
C PHE A 93 -25.08 7.20 -32.86
N GLU A 94 -25.58 7.09 -34.08
CA GLU A 94 -27.02 7.11 -34.36
C GLU A 94 -27.53 5.68 -34.56
N MET A 95 -28.85 5.49 -34.40
CA MET A 95 -29.45 4.18 -34.67
C MET A 95 -29.27 3.82 -36.14
N GLY A 96 -28.51 2.77 -36.42
CA GLY A 96 -28.17 2.31 -37.77
C GLY A 96 -26.68 2.40 -38.11
N ASP A 97 -25.84 3.00 -37.26
CA ASP A 97 -24.40 3.05 -37.48
C ASP A 97 -23.71 1.70 -37.27
N ASP A 98 -22.89 1.30 -38.24
CA ASP A 98 -22.01 0.13 -38.12
C ASP A 98 -20.81 0.44 -37.21
N VAL A 99 -20.73 -0.27 -36.08
CA VAL A 99 -19.67 -0.11 -35.09
C VAL A 99 -18.84 -1.37 -34.94
N MET A 100 -17.51 -1.20 -34.92
CA MET A 100 -16.58 -2.30 -34.66
C MET A 100 -16.46 -2.56 -33.16
N CYS A 101 -16.84 -3.75 -32.72
CA CYS A 101 -16.67 -4.18 -31.33
C CYS A 101 -15.33 -4.89 -31.14
N ARG A 102 -14.60 -4.53 -30.08
CA ARG A 102 -13.34 -5.21 -29.74
C ARG A 102 -13.67 -6.48 -28.96
N ASN A 103 -13.30 -7.64 -29.51
CA ASN A 103 -13.44 -8.91 -28.81
C ASN A 103 -12.29 -9.07 -27.79
N TYR A 104 -12.64 -9.29 -26.52
CA TYR A 104 -11.70 -9.49 -25.42
C TYR A 104 -11.53 -10.97 -25.02
N ALA A 105 -12.24 -11.89 -25.67
CA ALA A 105 -12.06 -13.32 -25.45
C ALA A 105 -10.78 -13.83 -26.13
N SER A 106 -10.09 -14.79 -25.50
CA SER A 106 -8.94 -15.50 -26.10
C SER A 106 -9.44 -16.57 -27.09
N GLY A 107 -10.01 -16.15 -28.20
CA GLY A 107 -10.47 -17.01 -29.29
C GLY A 107 -10.09 -16.41 -30.64
N ALA A 108 -9.92 -17.26 -31.65
CA ALA A 108 -9.42 -16.87 -32.97
C ALA A 108 -10.21 -15.70 -33.57
N LYS A 109 -9.48 -14.75 -34.16
CA LYS A 109 -10.04 -13.60 -34.87
C LYS A 109 -10.55 -14.08 -36.23
N SER A 110 -11.86 -14.02 -36.44
CA SER A 110 -12.48 -13.95 -37.77
C SER A 110 -12.82 -12.51 -38.08
#